data_AF-A0A529LRH3-F1
#
_entry.id   AF-A0A529LRH3-F1
#
_cell.length_a   1.000
_cell.length_b   1.000
_cell.length_c   1.000
_cell.angle_alpha   90.00
_cell.angle_beta   90.00
_cell.angle_gamma   90.00
#
_symmetry.space_group_name_H-M   'P 1'
#
loop_
_entity.id
_entity.type
_entity.pdbx_description
1 polymer ?
#
loop_
_entity_poly.entity_id
_entity_poly.type
_entity_poly.pdbx_seq_one_letter_code
_entity_poly.pdbx_strand_id
1 'polypeptide(L)'
;KMPWYTITDSWDKDFGVDQWHGHNVFIHDGKRIFRTYFVNNRGDEAFGTVWSYLDVTPLGRQEVWEDSPEGYPQTQTYKWWNWHDNYDEGAAPDQRWVEVSDAGEAAFRNKSA
;
A
#
# COMPACT_ATOMS: atom_id res chain seq x y z
N LYS A 1 22.01 1.54 8.10
CA LYS A 1 22.08 0.08 8.36
C LYS A 1 20.65 -0.44 8.34
N MET A 2 20.29 -1.30 7.38
CA MET A 2 18.95 -1.89 7.36
C MET A 2 18.90 -3.10 8.31
N PRO A 3 17.88 -3.23 9.16
CA PRO A 3 17.73 -4.42 9.99
C PRO A 3 17.44 -5.64 9.10
N TRP A 4 18.04 -6.78 9.45
CA TRP A 4 17.77 -8.06 8.79
C TRP A 4 16.90 -8.92 9.71
N TYR A 5 15.83 -9.47 9.14
CA TYR A 5 14.91 -10.36 9.83
C TYR A 5 14.74 -11.64 8.99
N THR A 6 14.52 -12.76 9.65
CA THR A 6 14.24 -14.05 9.00
C THR A 6 13.26 -14.85 9.84
N ILE A 7 12.55 -15.76 9.18
CA ILE A 7 11.59 -16.69 9.77
C ILE A 7 12.35 -17.94 10.21
N THR A 8 11.99 -18.51 11.36
CA THR A 8 12.73 -19.66 11.95
C THR A 8 11.90 -20.93 12.12
N ASP A 9 10.59 -20.85 11.86
CA ASP A 9 9.64 -21.95 11.93
C ASP A 9 9.11 -22.30 10.52
N SER A 10 8.01 -23.05 10.44
CA SER A 10 7.40 -23.52 9.18
C SER A 10 6.40 -22.54 8.57
N TRP A 11 6.38 -21.28 9.01
CA TRP A 11 5.39 -20.31 8.54
C TRP A 11 5.42 -20.15 7.02
N ASP A 12 6.61 -20.11 6.41
CA ASP A 12 6.80 -20.03 4.96
C ASP A 12 6.10 -21.18 4.22
N LYS A 13 6.20 -22.40 4.74
CA LYS A 13 5.53 -23.58 4.22
C LYS A 13 4.01 -23.50 4.38
N ASP A 14 3.52 -23.03 5.53
CA ASP A 14 2.09 -22.88 5.80
C ASP A 14 1.43 -21.85 4.85
N PHE A 15 2.22 -20.91 4.33
CA PHE A 15 1.78 -19.89 3.37
C PHE A 15 2.34 -20.05 1.94
N GLY A 16 2.86 -21.24 1.62
CA GLY A 16 3.17 -21.66 0.25
C GLY A 16 4.37 -20.97 -0.40
N VAL A 17 5.35 -20.55 0.41
CA VAL A 17 6.57 -19.83 -0.03
C VAL A 17 7.87 -20.45 0.51
N ASP A 18 7.86 -21.73 0.89
CA ASP A 18 9.05 -22.45 1.39
C ASP A 18 10.10 -22.74 0.30
N GLN A 19 9.67 -22.84 -0.96
CA GLN A 19 10.56 -23.20 -2.08
C GLN A 19 10.63 -22.14 -3.17
N TRP A 20 9.57 -21.34 -3.34
CA TRP A 20 9.45 -20.39 -4.44
C TRP A 20 8.84 -19.08 -3.97
N HIS A 21 9.11 -18.03 -4.73
CA HIS A 21 8.59 -16.71 -4.44
C HIS A 21 7.07 -16.64 -4.64
N GLY A 22 6.42 -15.86 -3.78
CA GLY A 22 5.04 -15.43 -3.92
C GLY A 22 4.70 -14.36 -2.89
N HIS A 23 3.75 -13.48 -3.22
CA HIS A 23 3.25 -12.47 -2.28
C HIS A 23 2.02 -12.98 -1.56
N ASN A 24 2.13 -13.08 -0.25
CA ASN A 24 0.98 -13.25 0.63
C ASN A 24 0.57 -11.87 1.17
N VAL A 25 -0.72 -11.57 1.10
CA VAL A 25 -1.30 -10.36 1.69
C VAL A 25 -2.18 -10.76 2.86
N PHE A 26 -1.95 -10.14 4.01
CA PHE A 26 -2.69 -10.38 5.22
C PHE A 26 -3.34 -9.10 5.72
N ILE A 27 -4.55 -9.22 6.27
CA ILE A 27 -5.18 -8.17 7.07
C ILE A 27 -5.38 -8.67 8.50
N HIS A 28 -5.08 -7.81 9.46
CA HIS A 28 -5.29 -8.05 10.87
C HIS A 28 -6.58 -7.34 11.32
N ASP A 29 -7.53 -8.11 11.85
CA ASP A 29 -8.78 -7.62 12.42
C ASP A 29 -8.92 -8.11 13.87
N GLY A 30 -8.58 -7.21 14.79
CA GLY A 30 -8.66 -7.43 16.24
C GLY A 30 -7.71 -8.51 16.75
N LYS A 31 -8.17 -9.76 16.81
CA LYS A 31 -7.38 -10.92 17.25
C LYS A 31 -7.19 -11.97 16.14
N ARG A 32 -7.63 -11.65 14.92
CA ARG A 32 -7.65 -12.58 13.79
C ARG A 32 -6.79 -12.01 12.67
N ILE A 33 -6.13 -12.92 11.96
CA ILE A 33 -5.36 -12.61 10.75
C ILE A 33 -6.02 -13.37 9.61
N PHE A 34 -6.32 -12.66 8.53
CA PHE A 34 -6.90 -13.23 7.32
C PHE A 34 -5.90 -13.08 6.19
N ARG A 35 -5.60 -14.19 5.49
CA ARG A 35 -4.91 -14.12 4.19
C ARG A 35 -5.94 -13.74 3.13
N THR A 36 -5.82 -12.54 2.59
CA THR A 36 -6.79 -11.99 1.63
C THR A 36 -6.37 -12.23 0.19
N TYR A 37 -5.06 -12.33 -0.06
CA TYR A 37 -4.54 -12.58 -1.39
C TYR A 37 -3.26 -13.42 -1.35
N PHE A 38 -3.08 -14.26 -2.36
CA PHE A 38 -1.84 -14.96 -2.63
C PHE A 38 -1.61 -15.01 -4.14
N VAL A 39 -0.44 -14.59 -4.58
CA VAL A 39 -0.03 -14.59 -5.98
C VAL A 39 1.38 -15.13 -6.12
N ASN A 40 1.60 -15.96 -7.13
CA ASN A 40 2.89 -16.57 -7.43
C ASN A 40 3.07 -16.76 -8.93
N ASN A 41 4.20 -17.36 -9.31
CA ASN A 41 4.57 -17.60 -10.70
C ASN A 41 4.51 -16.30 -11.53
N ARG A 42 3.89 -16.33 -12.72
CA ARG A 42 3.81 -15.17 -13.60
C ARG A 42 2.84 -14.08 -13.14
N GLY A 43 1.95 -14.40 -12.19
CA GLY A 43 1.10 -13.38 -11.57
C GLY A 43 1.93 -12.34 -10.79
N ASP A 44 3.14 -12.74 -10.39
CA ASP A 44 4.09 -11.90 -9.68
C ASP A 44 4.77 -10.83 -10.57
N GLU A 45 4.78 -11.03 -11.90
CA GLU A 45 5.42 -10.08 -12.84
C GLU A 45 4.77 -8.68 -12.82
N ALA A 46 3.55 -8.55 -12.28
CA ALA A 46 2.84 -7.28 -12.15
C ALA A 46 3.36 -6.39 -11.00
N PHE A 47 4.16 -6.93 -10.08
CA PHE A 47 4.65 -6.22 -8.90
C PHE A 47 6.00 -5.54 -9.19
N GLY A 48 5.95 -4.28 -9.60
CA GLY A 48 7.15 -3.46 -9.82
C GLY A 48 7.12 -2.08 -9.16
N THR A 49 5.94 -1.58 -8.80
CA THR A 49 5.76 -0.25 -8.22
C THR A 49 5.07 -0.35 -6.86
N VAL A 50 5.27 0.64 -6.00
CA VAL A 50 4.53 0.75 -4.73
C VAL A 50 3.02 0.71 -4.94
N TRP A 51 2.54 1.25 -6.07
CA TRP A 51 1.13 1.22 -6.44
C TRP A 51 0.61 -0.19 -6.67
N SER A 52 1.36 -1.02 -7.41
CA SER A 52 1.01 -2.44 -7.60
C SER A 52 0.84 -3.17 -6.27
N TYR A 53 1.66 -2.82 -5.27
CA TYR A 53 1.57 -3.40 -3.94
C TYR A 53 0.38 -2.88 -3.13
N LEU A 54 0.06 -1.60 -3.19
CA LEU A 54 -1.09 -1.04 -2.47
C LEU A 54 -2.41 -1.54 -3.05
N ASP A 55 -2.50 -1.62 -4.39
CA ASP A 55 -3.71 -2.00 -5.11
C ASP A 55 -4.13 -3.46 -4.87
N VAL A 56 -3.18 -4.32 -4.45
CA VAL A 56 -3.50 -5.71 -4.06
C VAL A 56 -3.88 -5.84 -2.59
N THR A 57 -3.63 -4.81 -1.77
CA THR A 57 -3.95 -4.86 -0.35
C THR A 57 -5.41 -4.54 -0.08
N PRO A 58 -6.03 -5.15 0.94
CA PRO A 58 -7.43 -4.90 1.26
C PRO A 58 -7.75 -3.46 1.63
N LEU A 59 -6.75 -2.66 2.02
CA LEU A 59 -6.91 -1.25 2.36
C LEU A 59 -6.65 -0.31 1.17
N GLY A 60 -6.21 -0.83 0.02
CA GLY A 60 -5.89 -0.03 -1.15
C GLY A 60 -4.87 1.07 -0.84
N ARG A 61 -5.04 2.23 -1.48
CA ARG A 61 -4.23 3.43 -1.25
C ARG A 61 -4.83 4.33 -0.16
N GLN A 62 -6.05 4.03 0.31
CA GLN A 62 -6.77 4.80 1.32
C GLN A 62 -6.99 6.25 0.88
N GLU A 63 -7.35 6.46 -0.38
CA GLU A 63 -7.54 7.79 -0.96
C GLU A 63 -9.03 8.05 -1.21
N VAL A 64 -9.49 9.29 -1.01
CA VAL A 64 -10.92 9.66 -1.09
C VAL A 64 -11.61 9.41 -2.44
N TRP A 65 -10.85 9.14 -3.51
CA TRP A 65 -11.42 8.77 -4.80
C TRP A 65 -11.75 7.28 -4.90
N GLU A 66 -11.21 6.44 -4.01
CA GLU A 66 -11.49 5.02 -3.96
C GLU A 66 -12.94 4.80 -3.49
N ASP A 67 -13.67 3.93 -4.19
CA ASP A 67 -15.01 3.49 -3.78
C ASP A 67 -14.89 2.44 -2.67
N SER A 68 -14.58 2.91 -1.45
CA SER A 68 -14.34 2.08 -0.27
C SER A 68 -15.61 1.91 0.57
N PRO A 69 -15.79 0.77 1.26
CA PRO A 69 -16.92 0.57 2.17
C PRO A 69 -17.04 1.63 3.27
N GLU A 70 -18.23 1.79 3.84
CA GLU A 70 -18.42 2.71 4.97
C GLU A 70 -17.49 2.34 6.15
N GLY A 71 -16.83 3.34 6.72
CA GLY A 71 -15.88 3.17 7.83
C GLY A 71 -14.47 2.75 7.42
N TYR A 72 -14.20 2.55 6.13
CA TYR A 72 -12.83 2.36 5.65
C TYR A 72 -11.98 3.62 5.87
N PRO A 73 -10.71 3.47 6.28
CA PRO A 73 -9.82 4.62 6.41
C PRO A 73 -9.55 5.22 5.03
N GLN A 74 -9.87 6.50 4.88
CA GLN A 74 -9.53 7.27 3.68
C GLN A 74 -8.97 8.64 4.09
N THR A 75 -7.98 9.07 3.33
CA THR A 75 -7.28 10.35 3.45
C THR A 75 -7.27 11.06 2.10
N GLN A 76 -6.92 12.34 2.08
CA GLN A 76 -6.87 13.09 0.83
C GLN A 76 -5.80 12.50 -0.12
N THR A 77 -6.15 12.42 -1.40
CA THR A 77 -5.30 11.88 -2.47
C THR A 77 -3.90 12.47 -2.43
N TYR A 78 -2.88 11.62 -2.56
CA TYR A 78 -1.45 11.95 -2.52
C TYR A 78 -0.93 12.56 -1.23
N LYS A 79 -1.77 12.86 -0.22
CA LYS A 79 -1.32 13.60 0.97
C LYS A 79 -0.59 12.76 2.00
N TRP A 80 -0.71 11.44 1.95
CA TRP A 80 0.10 10.58 2.83
C TRP A 80 1.53 10.34 2.29
N TRP A 81 1.87 10.88 1.11
CA TRP A 81 3.21 10.83 0.53
C TRP A 81 4.03 12.02 0.99
N ASN A 82 5.30 11.76 1.26
CA ASN A 82 6.29 12.79 1.49
C ASN A 82 7.57 12.52 0.70
N TRP A 83 8.45 13.52 0.66
CA TRP A 83 9.80 13.33 0.16
C TRP A 83 10.55 12.32 1.05
N HIS A 84 11.52 11.62 0.45
CA HIS A 84 12.22 10.47 1.05
C HIS A 84 12.65 10.69 2.52
N ASP A 85 13.05 11.92 2.86
CA ASP A 85 13.62 12.28 4.16
C ASP A 85 12.63 12.94 5.13
N ASN A 86 11.34 13.02 4.79
CA ASN A 86 10.32 13.76 5.56
C ASN A 86 9.25 12.83 6.18
N TYR A 87 9.59 11.58 6.50
CA TYR A 87 8.66 10.60 7.07
C TYR A 87 8.79 10.45 8.59
N ASP A 88 9.10 11.53 9.31
CA ASP A 88 9.04 11.51 10.77
C ASP A 88 7.61 11.19 11.24
N GLU A 89 7.49 10.44 12.34
CA GLU A 89 6.19 10.03 12.87
C GLU A 89 5.32 11.25 13.21
N GLY A 90 4.13 11.34 12.59
CA GLY A 90 3.21 12.46 12.75
C GLY A 90 3.59 13.74 12.00
N ALA A 91 4.62 13.71 11.14
CA ALA A 91 4.97 14.84 10.30
C ALA A 91 3.83 15.16 9.32
N ALA A 92 3.56 16.46 9.15
CA ALA A 92 2.69 16.93 8.09
C ALA A 92 3.38 16.71 6.71
N PRO A 93 2.60 16.55 5.64
CA PRO A 93 3.16 16.46 4.29
C PRO A 93 3.92 17.73 3.94
N ASP A 94 5.01 17.61 3.17
CA ASP A 94 5.77 18.77 2.72
C ASP A 94 4.87 19.76 1.96
N GLN A 95 4.95 21.05 2.31
CA GLN A 95 4.06 22.08 1.75
C GLN A 95 4.16 22.19 0.23
N ARG A 96 5.37 22.03 -0.34
CA ARG A 96 5.54 22.06 -1.79
C ARG A 96 4.93 20.83 -2.44
N TRP A 97 5.02 19.66 -1.80
CA TRP A 97 4.32 18.47 -2.27
C TRP A 97 2.81 18.67 -2.30
N VAL A 98 2.24 19.26 -1.22
CA VAL A 98 0.81 19.59 -1.14
C VAL A 98 0.39 20.46 -2.32
N GLU A 99 1.10 21.55 -2.58
CA GLU A 99 0.80 22.47 -3.68
C GLU A 99 0.86 21.79 -5.06
N VAL A 100 1.88 20.95 -5.29
CA VAL A 100 2.03 20.21 -6.55
C VAL A 100 0.89 19.23 -6.74
N SER A 101 0.53 18.48 -5.71
CA SER A 101 -0.52 17.46 -5.81
C SER A 101 -1.91 18.10 -5.97
N ASP A 102 -2.19 19.22 -5.29
CA ASP A 102 -3.43 19.97 -5.45
C ASP A 102 -3.58 20.54 -6.88
N ALA A 103 -2.50 21.11 -7.42
CA ALA A 103 -2.50 21.60 -8.80
C ALA A 103 -2.72 20.46 -9.80
N GLY A 104 -2.11 19.29 -9.56
CA GLY A 104 -2.31 18.09 -10.38
C GLY A 104 -3.75 17.59 -10.35
N GLU A 105 -4.35 17.48 -9.17
CA GLU A 105 -5.76 17.09 -9.00
C GLU A 105 -6.71 18.07 -9.68
N ALA A 106 -6.51 19.38 -9.48
CA ALA A 106 -7.34 20.41 -10.10
C ALA A 106 -7.26 20.33 -11.64
N ALA A 107 -6.06 20.16 -12.19
CA ALA A 107 -5.86 20.01 -13.63
C ALA A 107 -6.52 18.74 -14.20
N PHE A 108 -6.49 17.62 -13.45
CA PHE A 108 -7.15 16.38 -13.85
C PHE A 108 -8.68 16.54 -13.86
N ARG A 109 -9.26 17.04 -12.76
CA ARG A 109 -10.72 17.23 -12.64
C ARG A 109 -11.29 18.22 -13.66
N ASN A 110 -10.54 19.27 -13.97
CA ASN A 110 -10.96 20.25 -15.00
C ASN A 110 -10.96 19.66 -16.42
N LYS A 111 -10.16 18.64 -16.71
CA LYS A 111 -10.19 17.93 -18.01
C LYS A 111 -11.35 16.94 -18.12
N SER A 112 -11.95 16.57 -16.99
CA SER A 112 -13.08 15.64 -16.93
C SER A 112 -14.44 16.35 -16.89
N ALA A 113 -14.46 17.69 -16.96
CA ALA A 113 -15.65 18.54 -16.93
C ALA A 113 -16.07 19.01 -18.33
#